data_AF-A0A7W0Z314-F1
#
_entry.id   AF-A0A7W0Z314-F1
#
_cell.length_a   1.000
_cell.length_b   1.000
_cell.length_c   1.000
_cell.angle_alpha   90.00
_cell.angle_beta   90.00
_cell.angle_gamma   90.00
#
_symmetry.space_group_name_H-M   'P 1'
#
loop_
_entity.id
_entity.type
_entity.pdbx_description
1 polymer ?
#
loop_
_entity_poly.entity_id
_entity_poly.type
_entity_poly.pdbx_seq_one_letter_code
_entity_poly.pdbx_strand_id
1 'polypeptide(L)'
;MGDDLFDRLAAILAPYRETMDATTDEPGHLVLEWRGGTGAPADFFAMVRRGKRGVAFHLMPVYIHPDLLEGTSEALRKRMTGKSCFGFSRIDELVLGELAGLVARGAERVRQAG
;
A
#
# COMPACT_ATOMS: atom_id res chain seq x y z
N MET A 1 -11.35 15.77 -4.93
CA MET A 1 -10.17 15.50 -5.79
C MET A 1 -9.04 14.79 -5.04
N GLY A 2 -8.53 15.30 -3.91
CA GLY A 2 -7.58 14.54 -3.08
C GLY A 2 -8.24 13.44 -2.22
N ASP A 3 -9.49 13.65 -1.82
CA ASP A 3 -10.30 12.69 -1.05
C ASP A 3 -10.60 11.42 -1.84
N ASP A 4 -11.05 11.56 -3.09
CA ASP A 4 -11.43 10.43 -3.94
C ASP A 4 -10.28 9.43 -4.15
N LEU A 5 -9.04 9.93 -4.28
CA LEU A 5 -7.87 9.08 -4.46
C LEU A 5 -7.48 8.35 -3.16
N PHE A 6 -7.56 9.05 -2.02
CA PHE A 6 -7.32 8.43 -0.72
C PHE A 6 -8.35 7.33 -0.46
N ASP A 7 -9.62 7.62 -0.70
CA ASP A 7 -10.72 6.66 -0.52
C ASP A 7 -10.52 5.41 -1.38
N ARG A 8 -10.13 5.57 -2.65
CA ARG A 8 -9.85 4.44 -3.54
C ARG A 8 -8.66 3.59 -3.07
N LEU A 9 -7.60 4.21 -2.56
CA LEU A 9 -6.45 3.49 -2.00
C LEU A 9 -6.79 2.84 -0.64
N ALA A 10 -7.56 3.50 0.20
CA ALA A 10 -8.06 2.97 1.46
C ALA A 10 -8.99 1.78 1.23
N ALA A 11 -9.79 1.79 0.17
CA ALA A 11 -10.67 0.69 -0.22
C ALA A 11 -9.88 -0.58 -0.62
N ILE A 12 -8.72 -0.43 -1.26
CA ILE A 12 -7.81 -1.56 -1.55
C ILE A 12 -7.35 -2.23 -0.24
N LEU A 13 -7.15 -1.41 0.80
CA LEU A 13 -6.70 -1.86 2.11
C LEU A 13 -7.86 -2.33 3.02
N ALA A 14 -9.10 -2.01 2.69
CA ALA A 14 -10.29 -2.35 3.47
C ALA A 14 -10.40 -3.83 3.87
N PRO A 15 -10.27 -4.82 2.95
CA PRO A 15 -10.37 -6.24 3.33
C PRO A 15 -9.24 -6.70 4.26
N TYR A 16 -8.09 -6.01 4.20
CA TYR A 16 -6.94 -6.35 5.02
C TYR A 16 -7.05 -5.81 6.45
N ARG A 17 -7.89 -4.78 6.67
CA ARG A 17 -8.21 -4.24 8.01
C ARG A 17 -8.84 -5.27 8.94
N GLU A 18 -9.47 -6.32 8.41
CA GLU A 18 -10.01 -7.40 9.24
C GLU A 18 -8.91 -8.33 9.76
N THR A 19 -7.87 -8.53 8.96
CA THR A 19 -6.72 -9.41 9.28
C THR A 19 -5.57 -8.69 9.97
N MET A 20 -5.51 -7.36 9.86
CA MET A 20 -4.40 -6.51 10.31
C MET A 20 -4.90 -5.49 11.32
N ASP A 21 -3.97 -4.85 12.03
CA ASP A 21 -4.30 -3.77 12.95
C ASP A 21 -4.14 -2.42 12.24
N ALA A 22 -5.21 -1.63 12.24
CA ALA A 22 -5.21 -0.28 11.70
C ALA A 22 -4.76 0.70 12.79
N THR A 23 -3.44 0.88 12.92
CA THR A 23 -2.86 1.73 13.96
C THR A 23 -3.12 3.22 13.74
N THR A 24 -3.49 3.61 12.51
CA THR A 24 -4.00 4.95 12.20
C THR A 24 -5.12 4.83 11.18
N ASP A 25 -6.29 5.42 11.46
CA ASP A 25 -7.44 5.47 10.54
C ASP A 25 -8.08 6.86 10.57
N GLU A 26 -7.39 7.82 9.99
CA GLU A 26 -7.83 9.21 9.88
C GLU A 26 -8.13 9.57 8.41
N PRO A 27 -9.01 10.56 8.17
CA PRO A 27 -9.28 11.03 6.81
C PRO A 27 -8.00 11.63 6.18
N GLY A 28 -7.43 10.88 5.23
CA GLY A 28 -6.16 11.22 4.58
C GLY A 28 -4.92 10.64 5.24
N HIS A 29 -5.04 9.80 6.26
CA HIS A 29 -3.93 9.07 6.85
C HIS A 29 -4.37 7.71 7.39
N LEU A 30 -3.96 6.65 6.72
CA LEU A 30 -4.27 5.27 7.07
C LEU A 30 -2.97 4.49 7.19
N VAL A 31 -2.79 3.77 8.29
CA VAL A 31 -1.64 2.89 8.53
C VAL A 31 -2.15 1.51 8.91
N LEU A 32 -1.62 0.48 8.26
CA LEU A 32 -1.89 -0.92 8.55
C LEU A 32 -0.61 -1.65 8.95
N GLU A 33 -0.69 -2.35 10.07
CA GLU A 33 0.39 -3.14 10.66
C GLU A 33 -0.11 -4.56 10.96
N TRP A 34 0.80 -5.53 11.04
CA TRP A 34 0.45 -6.92 11.33
C TRP A 34 -0.11 -7.05 12.75
N ARG A 35 -1.27 -7.72 12.85
CA ARG A 35 -1.89 -7.97 14.14
C ARG A 35 -1.02 -8.91 14.96
N GLY A 36 -0.63 -8.48 16.16
CA GLY A 36 0.28 -9.24 17.04
C GLY A 36 1.77 -8.98 16.78
N GLY A 37 2.09 -8.02 15.92
CA GLY A 37 3.44 -7.51 15.77
C GLY A 37 3.98 -6.82 17.03
N THR A 38 5.29 -6.63 17.07
CA THR A 38 5.98 -5.91 18.16
C THR A 38 6.02 -4.39 17.96
N GLY A 39 5.44 -3.89 16.87
CA GLY A 39 5.56 -2.49 16.44
C GLY A 39 6.90 -2.20 15.76
N ALA A 40 7.58 -3.24 15.28
CA ALA A 40 8.82 -3.09 14.53
C ALA A 40 8.51 -2.60 13.12
N PRO A 41 9.45 -1.95 12.43
CA PRO A 41 9.29 -1.59 11.01
C PRO A 41 9.05 -2.80 10.09
N ALA A 42 9.26 -4.02 10.57
CA ALA A 42 8.90 -5.27 9.90
C ALA A 42 7.41 -5.63 10.02
N ASP A 43 6.72 -5.15 11.07
CA ASP A 43 5.28 -5.34 11.28
C ASP A 43 4.45 -4.40 10.40
N PHE A 44 5.04 -3.28 9.96
CA PHE A 44 4.39 -2.34 9.06
C PHE A 44 4.18 -2.97 7.69
N PHE A 45 2.93 -2.95 7.22
CA PHE A 45 2.59 -3.51 5.92
C PHE A 45 2.37 -2.46 4.86
N ALA A 46 1.40 -1.59 5.10
CA ALA A 46 1.01 -0.57 4.15
C ALA A 46 0.55 0.70 4.86
N MET A 47 0.78 1.84 4.20
CA MET A 47 0.27 3.13 4.65
C MET A 47 -0.19 3.96 3.47
N VAL A 48 -1.24 4.71 3.67
CA VAL A 48 -1.77 5.69 2.73
C VAL A 48 -1.77 7.04 3.41
N ARG A 49 -1.06 8.01 2.84
CA ARG A 49 -0.98 9.36 3.37
C ARG A 49 -1.28 10.38 2.28
N ARG A 50 -2.30 11.19 2.51
CA ARG A 50 -2.65 12.33 1.67
C ARG A 50 -1.68 13.48 1.93
N GLY A 51 -1.02 13.93 0.88
CA GLY A 51 -0.14 15.08 0.86
C GLY A 51 -0.73 16.26 0.09
N LYS A 52 0.05 17.34 -0.02
CA LYS A 52 -0.39 18.61 -0.63
C LYS A 52 -0.62 18.53 -2.15
N ARG A 53 -0.03 17.54 -2.84
CA ARG A 53 -0.03 17.37 -4.30
C ARG A 53 -0.58 16.01 -4.77
N GLY A 54 -1.06 15.18 -3.85
CA GLY A 54 -1.44 13.81 -4.15
C GLY A 54 -1.44 12.94 -2.91
N VAL A 55 -1.54 11.62 -3.10
CA VAL A 55 -1.53 10.61 -2.04
C VAL A 55 -0.29 9.73 -2.20
N ALA A 56 0.44 9.55 -1.12
CA ALA A 56 1.56 8.63 -1.03
C ALA A 56 1.10 7.30 -0.45
N PHE A 57 1.45 6.21 -1.11
CA PHE A 57 1.15 4.85 -0.67
C PHE A 57 2.47 4.12 -0.39
N HIS A 58 2.65 3.59 0.80
CA HIS A 58 3.83 2.83 1.19
C HIS A 58 3.45 1.36 1.28
N LEU A 59 4.28 0.48 0.73
CA LEU A 59 4.07 -0.97 0.76
C LEU A 59 5.39 -1.67 1.11
N MET A 60 5.54 -2.12 2.36
CA MET A 60 6.75 -2.82 2.81
C MET A 60 6.99 -4.22 2.23
N PRO A 61 5.98 -5.04 1.88
CA PRO A 61 6.21 -6.33 1.22
C PRO A 61 7.10 -6.22 -0.02
N VAL A 62 6.94 -5.13 -0.77
CA VAL A 62 7.70 -4.84 -1.98
C VAL A 62 9.16 -4.50 -1.68
N TYR A 63 9.44 -3.91 -0.51
CA TYR A 63 10.79 -3.64 -0.05
C TYR A 63 11.53 -4.94 0.28
N ILE A 64 10.85 -5.87 0.95
CA ILE A 64 11.41 -7.15 1.38
C ILE A 64 11.52 -8.11 0.18
N HIS A 65 10.53 -8.08 -0.71
CA HIS A 65 10.43 -8.92 -1.90
C HIS A 65 10.32 -8.05 -3.16
N PRO A 66 11.45 -7.51 -3.67
CA PRO A 66 11.44 -6.72 -4.90
C PRO A 66 11.02 -7.54 -6.14
N ASP A 67 11.13 -8.87 -6.08
CA ASP A 67 10.62 -9.80 -7.11
C ASP A 67 9.12 -9.59 -7.42
N LEU A 68 8.33 -9.15 -6.43
CA LEU A 68 6.92 -8.81 -6.62
C LEU A 68 6.70 -7.70 -7.66
N LEU A 69 7.72 -6.85 -7.89
CA LEU A 69 7.69 -5.79 -8.90
C LEU A 69 8.04 -6.27 -10.31
N GLU A 70 8.69 -7.42 -10.47
CA GLU A 70 9.15 -7.90 -11.77
C GLU A 70 7.98 -8.24 -12.70
N GLY A 71 6.82 -8.56 -12.15
CA GLY A 71 5.57 -8.76 -12.88
C GLY A 71 4.61 -7.57 -12.86
N THR A 72 5.07 -6.34 -12.56
CA THR A 72 4.21 -5.14 -12.55
C THR A 72 4.39 -4.29 -13.79
N SER A 73 3.30 -3.66 -14.25
CA SER A 73 3.35 -2.76 -15.41
C SER A 73 4.30 -1.57 -15.18
N GLU A 74 4.93 -1.12 -16.26
CA GLU A 74 5.76 0.10 -16.26
C GLU A 74 4.98 1.32 -15.74
N ALA A 75 3.66 1.36 -15.91
CA ALA A 75 2.82 2.43 -15.40
C ALA A 75 2.85 2.50 -13.86
N LEU A 76 2.80 1.35 -13.17
CA LEU A 76 2.91 1.28 -11.70
C LEU A 76 4.33 1.57 -11.25
N ARG A 77 5.34 1.01 -11.92
CA ARG A 77 6.76 1.30 -11.65
C ARG A 77 7.10 2.79 -11.79
N LYS A 78 6.51 3.49 -12.77
CA LYS A 78 6.67 4.95 -12.91
C LYS A 78 6.05 5.75 -11.75
N ARG A 79 5.06 5.20 -11.04
CA ARG A 79 4.53 5.83 -9.81
C ARG A 79 5.38 5.52 -8.59
N MET A 80 6.26 4.53 -8.65
CA MET A 80 7.13 4.16 -7.54
C MET A 80 8.22 5.23 -7.36
N THR A 81 8.24 5.83 -6.18
CA THR A 81 9.22 6.82 -5.75
C THR A 81 10.07 6.20 -4.63
N GLY A 82 11.34 5.92 -4.92
CA GLY A 82 12.23 5.26 -3.96
C GLY A 82 12.13 3.74 -4.04
N LYS A 83 12.09 3.05 -2.89
CA LYS A 83 12.18 1.57 -2.81
C LYS A 83 10.84 0.86 -2.52
N SER A 84 9.86 1.57 -1.98
CA SER A 84 8.57 0.99 -1.57
C SER A 84 7.44 2.03 -1.43
N CYS A 85 7.68 3.26 -1.88
CA CYS A 85 6.66 4.32 -1.86
C CYS A 85 6.11 4.51 -3.27
N PHE A 86 4.81 4.73 -3.41
CA PHE A 86 4.12 4.98 -4.67
C PHE A 86 3.38 6.32 -4.55
N GLY A 87 3.74 7.27 -5.41
CA GLY A 87 3.13 8.59 -5.47
C GLY A 87 1.99 8.64 -6.48
N PHE A 88 0.80 9.01 -6.02
CA PHE A 88 -0.36 9.19 -6.87
C PHE A 88 -0.83 10.64 -6.84
N SER A 89 -0.82 11.32 -7.99
CA SER A 89 -1.39 12.67 -8.13
C SER A 89 -2.75 12.69 -8.82
N ARG A 90 -3.13 11.57 -9.45
CA ARG A 90 -4.40 11.38 -10.16
C ARG A 90 -4.87 9.93 -10.02
N ILE A 91 -6.18 9.74 -10.06
CA ILE A 91 -6.82 8.42 -10.14
C ILE A 91 -6.52 7.83 -11.52
N ASP A 92 -6.02 6.61 -11.52
CA ASP A 92 -5.64 5.87 -12.72
C ASP A 92 -6.04 4.41 -12.49
N GLU A 93 -7.25 4.05 -12.93
CA GLU A 93 -7.88 2.78 -12.55
C GLU A 93 -7.02 1.56 -12.90
N LEU A 94 -6.28 1.63 -14.00
CA LEU A 94 -5.33 0.61 -14.41
C LEU A 94 -4.22 0.45 -13.36
N VAL A 95 -3.61 1.56 -12.92
CA VAL A 95 -2.53 1.52 -11.93
C VAL A 95 -3.05 1.16 -10.54
N LEU A 96 -4.24 1.63 -10.15
CA LEU A 96 -4.84 1.25 -8.87
C LEU A 96 -5.18 -0.25 -8.84
N GLY A 97 -5.67 -0.82 -9.94
CA GLY A 97 -5.92 -2.26 -10.07
C GLY A 97 -4.62 -3.08 -9.94
N GLU A 98 -3.57 -2.65 -10.64
CA GLU A 98 -2.24 -3.26 -10.53
C GLU A 98 -1.67 -3.17 -9.10
N LEU A 99 -1.82 -2.02 -8.44
CA LEU A 99 -1.42 -1.83 -7.05
C LEU A 99 -2.21 -2.76 -6.11
N ALA A 100 -3.51 -2.91 -6.30
CA ALA A 100 -4.33 -3.82 -5.51
C ALA A 100 -3.86 -5.27 -5.64
N GLY A 101 -3.53 -5.71 -6.87
CA GLY A 101 -2.93 -7.01 -7.11
C GLY A 101 -1.53 -7.15 -6.47
N LEU A 102 -0.73 -6.08 -6.46
CA LEU A 102 0.57 -6.07 -5.78
C LEU A 102 0.43 -6.18 -4.26
N VAL A 103 -0.52 -5.45 -3.66
CA VAL A 103 -0.85 -5.53 -2.23
C VAL A 103 -1.30 -6.96 -1.87
N ALA A 104 -2.17 -7.57 -2.67
CA ALA A 104 -2.63 -8.93 -2.46
C ALA A 104 -1.49 -9.95 -2.49
N ARG A 105 -0.63 -9.88 -3.52
CA ARG A 105 0.57 -10.72 -3.62
C ARG A 105 1.52 -10.47 -2.45
N GLY A 106 1.68 -9.22 -2.02
CA GLY A 106 2.49 -8.86 -0.87
C GLY A 106 1.94 -9.44 0.44
N ALA A 107 0.63 -9.33 0.67
CA ALA A 107 -0.03 -9.89 1.84
C ALA A 107 0.12 -11.42 1.88
N GLU A 108 -0.12 -12.09 0.75
CA GLU A 108 0.02 -13.54 0.64
C GLU A 108 1.46 -13.99 0.86
N ARG A 109 2.44 -13.26 0.29
CA ARG A 109 3.86 -13.59 0.43
C ARG A 109 4.37 -13.46 1.85
N VAL A 110 3.97 -12.40 2.55
CA VAL A 110 4.34 -12.18 3.96
C VAL A 110 3.61 -13.17 4.86
N ARG A 111 2.33 -13.46 4.57
CA ARG A 111 1.56 -14.49 5.28
C ARG A 111 2.15 -15.90 5.13
N GLN A 112 2.71 -16.24 3.97
CA GLN A 112 3.40 -17.52 3.77
C GLN A 112 4.80 -17.59 4.40
N ALA A 113 5.39 -16.43 4.72
CA ALA A 113 6.72 -16.33 5.30
C ALA A 113 6.71 -16.31 6.85
N GLY A 114 5.53 -16.24 7.48
CA GLY A 114 5.32 -16.36 8.93
C GLY A 114 4.72 -17.70 9.31
#